data_AF-A0A358U5U8-F1
#
_entry.id   AF-A0A358U5U8-F1
#
_cell.length_a   1.000
_cell.length_b   1.000
_cell.length_c   1.000
_cell.angle_alpha   90.00
_cell.angle_beta   90.00
_cell.angle_gamma   90.00
#
_symmetry.space_group_name_H-M   'P 1'
#
loop_
_entity.id
_entity.type
_entity.pdbx_description
1 polymer ?
#
loop_
_entity_poly.entity_id
_entity_poly.type
_entity_poly.pdbx_seq_one_letter_code
_entity_poly.pdbx_strand_id
1 'polypeptide(L)' 'MKSEQSLLTDTEYCSIPSPQDIEVTKRIQVALEPISISVLDHIIAAGQAYVSCSEKRLL' A
#
# COMPACT_ATOMS: atom_id res chain seq x y z
N MET A 1 -36.84 -0.88 -9.05
CA MET A 1 -36.30 -2.05 -8.34
C MET A 1 -34.83 -2.15 -8.69
N LYS A 2 -33.95 -1.79 -7.75
CA LYS A 2 -32.49 -1.84 -7.94
C LYS A 2 -32.03 -3.25 -7.58
N SER A 3 -31.58 -4.02 -8.56
CA SER A 3 -30.92 -5.31 -8.31
C SER A 3 -30.35 -5.79 -9.63
N GLU A 4 -29.03 -5.62 -9.82
CA GLU A 4 -28.16 -6.40 -10.73
C GLU A 4 -26.77 -5.75 -10.93
N GLN A 5 -26.42 -4.66 -10.23
CA GLN A 5 -25.07 -4.08 -10.21
C GLN A 5 -24.20 -4.60 -9.06
N SER A 6 -24.22 -5.91 -8.76
CA SER A 6 -23.55 -6.48 -7.57
C SER A 6 -22.55 -7.61 -7.87
N LEU A 7 -22.11 -7.79 -9.12
CA LEU A 7 -21.22 -8.91 -9.50
C LEU A 7 -19.94 -8.49 -10.23
N LEU A 8 -19.50 -7.23 -10.06
CA LEU A 8 -18.26 -6.71 -10.66
C LEU A 8 -17.36 -6.00 -9.64
N THR A 9 -17.15 -6.60 -8.46
CA THR A 9 -16.14 -6.10 -7.50
C THR A 9 -14.94 -7.04 -7.32
N ASP A 10 -14.92 -8.20 -7.98
CA ASP A 10 -13.90 -9.24 -7.76
C ASP A 10 -12.72 -9.16 -8.73
N THR A 11 -12.40 -7.95 -9.18
CA THR A 11 -11.02 -7.63 -9.58
C THR A 11 -10.51 -6.61 -8.59
N GLU A 12 -10.44 -7.01 -7.31
CA GLU A 12 -9.64 -6.31 -6.32
C GLU A 12 -8.24 -6.18 -6.91
N TYR A 13 -7.88 -4.99 -7.37
CA TYR A 13 -6.52 -4.67 -7.77
C TYR A 13 -5.60 -5.09 -6.60
N CYS A 14 -4.73 -6.07 -6.85
CA CYS A 14 -3.76 -6.60 -5.90
C CYS A 14 -2.74 -5.51 -5.55
N SER A 15 -3.17 -4.58 -4.71
CA SER A 15 -2.43 -3.43 -4.20
C SER A 15 -2.30 -3.53 -2.68
N ILE A 16 -2.79 -4.62 -2.09
CA ILE A 16 -2.60 -4.91 -0.67
C ILE A 16 -1.12 -5.27 -0.46
N PRO A 17 -0.39 -4.56 0.41
CA PRO A 17 1.00 -4.85 0.68
C PRO A 17 1.17 -6.26 1.23
N SER A 18 2.13 -7.00 0.68
CA SER A 18 2.57 -8.27 1.22
C SER A 18 3.40 -8.07 2.50
N PRO A 19 3.59 -9.11 3.33
CA PRO A 19 4.51 -9.05 4.46
C PRO A 19 5.94 -8.63 4.07
N GLN A 20 6.39 -9.03 2.88
CA GLN A 20 7.71 -8.68 2.35
C GLN A 20 7.80 -7.18 2.04
N ASP A 21 6.74 -6.57 1.50
CA ASP A 21 6.69 -5.12 1.25
C ASP A 21 6.81 -4.34 2.57
N ILE A 22 6.12 -4.79 3.62
CA ILE A 22 6.18 -4.18 4.96
C ILE A 22 7.60 -4.31 5.54
N GLU A 23 8.22 -5.48 5.42
CA GLU A 23 9.58 -5.71 5.93
C GLU A 23 10.61 -4.81 5.23
N VAL A 24 10.53 -4.71 3.90
CA VAL A 24 11.41 -3.84 3.11
C VAL A 24 11.22 -2.37 3.50
N THR A 25 9.96 -1.94 3.67
CA THR A 25 9.65 -0.56 4.13
C THR A 25 10.35 -0.23 5.43
N LYS A 26 10.27 -1.13 6.42
CA LYS A 26 10.93 -0.95 7.73
C LYS A 26 12.44 -0.90 7.62
N ARG A 27 13.04 -1.76 6.78
CA ARG A 27 14.49 -1.73 6.55
C ARG A 27 14.94 -0.41 5.94
N ILE A 28 14.16 0.16 5.01
CA ILE A 28 14.44 1.46 4.41
C ILE A 28 14.34 2.57 5.47
N GLN A 29 13.29 2.57 6.30
CA GLN A 29 13.14 3.54 7.40
C GLN A 29 14.36 3.54 8.34
N VAL A 30 14.78 2.36 8.79
CA VAL A 30 15.95 2.20 9.65
C VAL A 30 17.24 2.66 8.95
N ALA A 31 17.40 2.39 7.66
CA ALA A 31 18.58 2.80 6.92
C ALA A 31 18.68 4.33 6.71
N LEU A 32 17.56 5.04 6.67
CA LEU A 32 17.50 6.48 6.46
C LEU A 32 17.54 7.29 7.78
N GLU A 33 17.26 6.66 8.91
CA GLU A 33 17.29 7.28 10.24
C GLU A 33 18.64 7.99 10.56
N PRO A 34 19.84 7.39 10.31
CA PRO A 34 21.11 8.02 10.68
C PRO A 34 21.42 9.31 9.93
N ILE A 35 20.81 9.49 8.75
CA ILE A 35 20.98 10.68 7.92
C ILE A 35 19.81 11.67 8.05
N SER A 36 18.95 11.47 9.05
CA SER A 36 17.80 12.34 9.36
C SER A 36 16.84 12.51 8.18
N ILE A 37 16.66 11.46 7.38
CA ILE A 37 15.68 11.42 6.29
C ILE A 37 14.52 10.52 6.72
N SER A 38 13.29 11.02 6.61
CA SER A 38 12.08 10.26 6.90
C SER A 38 11.46 9.70 5.61
N VAL A 39 10.97 8.46 5.69
CA VAL A 39 10.08 7.90 4.66
C VAL A 39 8.69 8.48 4.90
N LEU A 40 8.20 9.26 3.94
CA LEU A 40 6.87 9.89 4.05
C LEU A 40 5.75 8.91 3.72
N ASP A 41 5.98 8.04 2.73
CA ASP A 41 5.03 7.00 2.35
C ASP A 41 5.70 5.89 1.52
N HIS A 42 5.06 4.72 1.49
CA HIS A 42 5.32 3.66 0.53
C HIS A 42 4.00 3.39 -0.21
N ILE A 43 3.99 3.75 -1.49
CA ILE A 43 2.82 3.60 -2.36
C ILE A 43 2.99 2.37 -3.25
N ILE A 44 2.05 1.43 -3.17
CA ILE A 44 1.95 0.30 -4.10
C ILE A 44 0.89 0.64 -5.14
N ALA A 45 1.33 0.89 -6.38
CA ALA A 45 0.45 1.22 -7.49
C ALA A 45 0.19 -0.02 -8.37
N ALA A 46 -1.08 -0.23 -8.73
CA ALA A 46 -1.52 -1.29 -9.62
C ALA A 46 -2.57 -0.75 -10.61
N GLY A 47 -2.20 -0.59 -11.88
CA GLY A 47 -3.05 0.00 -12.90
C GLY A 47 -3.54 1.39 -12.52
N GLN A 48 -4.87 1.54 -12.35
CA GLN A 48 -5.50 2.81 -11.99
C GLN A 48 -5.74 2.98 -10.49
N ALA A 49 -5.25 2.04 -9.66
CA ALA A 49 -5.40 2.07 -8.23
C ALA A 49 -4.03 2.14 -7.53
N TYR A 50 -4.02 2.64 -6.30
CA TYR A 50 -2.85 2.60 -5.44
C TYR A 50 -3.26 2.35 -3.98
N VAL A 51 -2.31 1.89 -3.19
CA VAL A 51 -2.42 1.80 -1.73
C VAL A 51 -1.26 2.55 -1.11
N SER A 52 -1.59 3.49 -0.22
CA SER A 52 -0.64 4.14 0.68
C SER A 52 -0.46 3.30 1.94
N CYS A 53 0.78 2.92 2.24
CA CYS A 53 1.13 2.23 3.49
C CYS A 53 0.99 3.17 4.69
N SER A 54 1.27 4.47 4.53
CA SER A 54 1.09 5.49 5.57
C SER A 54 -0.39 5.65 5.96
N GLU A 55 -1.30 5.79 4.98
CA GLU A 55 -2.74 5.90 5.22
C GLU A 55 -3.32 4.64 5.89
N LYS A 56 -2.77 3.47 5.58
CA LYS A 56 -3.14 2.19 6.19
C LYS A 56 -2.46 1.92 7.54
N ARG A 57 -1.66 2.86 8.07
CA ARG A 57 -0.92 2.71 9.34
C ARG A 57 0.04 1.52 9.35
N LEU A 58 0.66 1.24 8.20
CA LEU A 58 1.65 0.18 8.00
C LEU A 58 3.10 0.71 7.98
N LEU A 59 3.25 2.03 8.11
CA LEU A 59 4.51 2.77 8.13
C LEU A 59 4.90 3.16 9.55
#